data_AF-J4UC85-F1
#
_entry.id   AF-J4UC85-F1
#
_cell.length_a   1.000
_cell.length_b   1.000
_cell.length_c   1.000
_cell.angle_alpha   90.00
_cell.angle_beta   90.00
_cell.angle_gamma   90.00
#
_symmetry.space_group_name_H-M   'P 1'
#
loop_
_entity.id
_entity.type
_entity.pdbx_description
1 polymer ?
#
loop_
_entity_poly.entity_id
_entity_poly.type
_entity_poly.pdbx_seq_one_letter_code
_entity_poly.pdbx_strand_id
1 'polypeptide(L)'
;MKKELDEKLQDTFAWLKGLELHVDKACEFVKGYTLCENYGFEVGDGWYKLLFDLCIRIEEIYKEYNQPVTIRVVQVKSKFVQLRFYFVLPGKELGIQVFDFMGAGSIRMFPDGE
;
A
#
# COMPACT_ATOMS: atom_id res chain seq x y z
N MET A 1 9.28 16.36 7.80
CA MET A 1 10.01 15.08 7.92
C MET A 1 9.22 13.85 7.42
N LYS A 2 7.95 13.95 7.02
CA LYS A 2 7.17 12.80 6.49
C LYS A 2 7.46 12.43 5.02
N LYS A 3 8.03 13.34 4.24
CA LYS A 3 8.20 13.19 2.77
C LYS A 3 9.40 12.35 2.37
N GLU A 4 10.48 12.34 3.17
CA GLU A 4 11.75 11.77 2.74
C GLU A 4 11.73 10.24 2.63
N LEU A 5 11.04 9.54 3.55
CA LEU A 5 10.87 8.09 3.49
C LEU A 5 9.99 7.68 2.31
N ASP A 6 8.90 8.40 2.12
CA ASP A 6 7.94 8.16 1.04
C ASP A 6 8.62 8.35 -0.32
N GLU A 7 9.33 9.47 -0.51
CA GLU A 7 10.11 9.76 -1.71
C GLU A 7 11.16 8.67 -1.99
N LYS A 8 11.92 8.22 -0.98
CA LYS A 8 12.93 7.15 -1.15
C LYS A 8 12.33 5.82 -1.62
N LEU A 9 11.20 5.43 -1.03
CA LEU A 9 10.52 4.19 -1.41
C LEU A 9 9.90 4.31 -2.80
N GLN A 10 9.22 5.42 -3.09
CA GLN A 10 8.59 5.65 -4.40
C GLN A 10 9.62 5.79 -5.54
N ASP A 11 10.82 6.33 -5.27
CA ASP A 11 11.90 6.40 -6.26
C ASP A 11 12.51 5.03 -6.57
N THR A 12 12.48 4.11 -5.61
CA THR A 12 12.94 2.74 -5.82
C THR A 12 11.87 1.88 -6.48
N PHE A 13 10.63 1.99 -6.01
CA PHE A 13 9.52 1.11 -6.39
C PHE A 13 8.47 1.89 -7.18
N ALA A 14 8.56 1.86 -8.52
CA ALA A 14 7.68 2.60 -9.41
C ALA A 14 6.19 2.24 -9.24
N TRP A 15 5.87 1.01 -8.81
CA TRP A 15 4.50 0.55 -8.59
C TRP A 15 3.84 1.19 -7.34
N LEU A 16 4.62 1.79 -6.44
CA LEU A 16 4.08 2.59 -5.33
C LEU A 16 3.47 3.90 -5.80
N LYS A 17 3.93 4.44 -6.94
CA LYS A 17 3.42 5.66 -7.59
C LYS A 17 2.09 5.42 -8.36
N GLY A 18 1.42 4.28 -8.12
CA GLY A 18 0.38 3.74 -9.00
C GLY A 18 -1.00 4.39 -8.93
N LEU A 19 -1.39 4.97 -10.08
CA LEU A 19 -2.70 5.45 -10.59
C LEU A 19 -3.59 6.32 -9.68
N GLU A 20 -3.92 7.50 -10.19
CA GLU A 20 -4.95 8.38 -9.67
C GLU A 20 -6.27 7.61 -9.44
N LEU A 21 -6.84 7.78 -8.25
CA LEU A 21 -8.17 7.26 -7.98
C LEU A 21 -9.23 8.17 -8.60
N HIS A 22 -9.98 7.65 -9.55
CA HIS A 22 -11.26 8.23 -9.97
C HIS A 22 -12.37 7.68 -9.07
N VAL A 23 -12.35 8.01 -7.78
CA VAL A 23 -13.46 7.69 -6.87
C VAL A 23 -14.42 8.88 -6.87
N ASP A 24 -15.63 8.69 -7.40
CA ASP A 24 -16.68 9.73 -7.47
C ASP A 24 -17.32 10.09 -6.11
N LYS A 25 -16.92 9.43 -5.01
CA LYS A 25 -17.43 9.73 -3.67
C LYS A 25 -16.65 10.86 -3.02
N ALA A 26 -17.38 11.90 -2.62
CA ALA A 26 -16.95 13.08 -1.86
C ALA A 26 -16.50 12.77 -0.42
N CYS A 27 -15.61 11.80 -0.24
CA CYS A 27 -14.83 11.67 0.99
C CYS A 27 -13.49 12.38 0.78
N GLU A 28 -12.79 12.70 1.87
CA GLU A 28 -11.63 13.61 1.96
C GLU A 28 -10.40 13.16 1.13
N PHE A 29 -10.47 13.25 -0.21
CA PHE A 29 -9.36 12.95 -1.11
C PHE A 29 -9.06 14.17 -1.99
N VAL A 30 -7.78 14.44 -2.22
CA VAL A 30 -7.33 15.37 -3.24
C VAL A 30 -7.39 14.65 -4.58
N LYS A 31 -8.23 15.16 -5.49
CA LYS A 31 -8.39 14.63 -6.85
C LYS A 31 -7.07 14.81 -7.64
N GLY A 32 -6.65 13.78 -8.37
CA GLY A 32 -5.37 13.77 -9.12
C GLY A 32 -4.16 13.28 -8.32
N TYR A 33 -4.36 12.85 -7.07
CA TYR A 33 -3.32 12.22 -6.25
C TYR A 33 -3.63 10.71 -6.19
N THR A 34 -2.58 9.90 -6.19
CA THR A 34 -2.68 8.46 -5.87
C THR A 34 -3.18 8.26 -4.44
N LEU A 35 -3.65 7.06 -4.12
CA LEU A 35 -4.11 6.73 -2.78
C LEU A 35 -2.96 6.83 -1.74
N CYS A 36 -1.76 6.44 -2.17
CA CYS A 36 -0.53 6.63 -1.42
C CYS A 36 -0.17 8.11 -1.27
N GLU A 37 -0.37 8.99 -2.26
CA GLU A 37 -0.11 10.42 -2.05
C GLU A 37 -1.16 11.11 -1.14
N ASN A 38 -2.39 10.57 -1.08
CA ASN A 38 -3.46 11.10 -0.23
C ASN A 38 -3.28 10.73 1.26
N TYR A 39 -2.86 9.49 1.58
CA TYR A 39 -2.65 9.04 2.96
C TYR A 39 -1.20 8.65 3.25
N GLY A 40 -0.62 7.85 2.35
CA GLY A 40 0.80 7.56 2.30
C GLY A 40 1.37 6.84 3.51
N PHE A 41 2.64 7.13 3.76
CA PHE A 41 3.42 6.56 4.84
C PHE A 41 3.34 7.47 6.08
N GLU A 42 2.43 7.12 7.00
CA GLU A 42 2.29 7.71 8.33
C GLU A 42 3.21 7.02 9.35
N VAL A 43 4.46 6.81 8.97
CA VAL A 43 5.48 6.17 9.80
C VAL A 43 6.80 6.91 9.70
N GLY A 44 7.62 6.84 10.75
CA GLY A 44 8.95 7.44 10.75
C GLY A 44 10.02 6.53 10.14
N ASP A 45 11.22 7.09 9.90
CA ASP A 45 12.35 6.43 9.25
C ASP A 45 12.82 5.13 9.90
N GLY A 46 12.53 4.92 11.19
CA GLY A 46 12.83 3.66 11.88
C GLY A 46 12.18 2.42 11.26
N TRP A 47 11.15 2.61 10.43
CA TRP A 47 10.48 1.53 9.69
C TRP A 47 11.00 1.34 8.26
N TYR A 48 11.90 2.21 7.78
CA TYR A 48 12.35 2.23 6.38
C TYR A 48 12.86 0.88 5.91
N LYS A 49 13.82 0.29 6.62
CA LYS A 49 14.44 -0.98 6.22
C LYS A 49 13.40 -2.09 6.11
N LEU A 50 12.48 -2.15 7.08
CA LEU A 50 11.44 -3.18 7.09
C LEU A 50 10.47 -3.03 5.90
N LEU A 51 10.09 -1.79 5.59
CA LEU A 51 9.24 -1.50 4.44
C LEU A 51 9.94 -1.77 3.10
N PHE A 52 11.23 -1.45 3.02
CA PHE A 52 12.06 -1.71 1.86
C PHE A 52 12.18 -3.22 1.60
N ASP A 53 12.52 -3.99 2.63
CA ASP A 53 12.62 -5.46 2.55
C ASP A 53 11.26 -6.09 2.17
N LEU A 54 10.15 -5.56 2.69
CA LEU A 54 8.80 -5.98 2.30
C LEU A 54 8.52 -5.71 0.81
N CYS A 55 8.87 -4.53 0.31
CA CYS A 55 8.66 -4.17 -1.10
C CYS A 55 9.48 -5.05 -2.04
N ILE A 56 10.75 -5.33 -1.69
CA ILE A 56 11.58 -6.31 -2.42
C ILE A 56 10.89 -7.67 -2.46
N ARG A 57 10.43 -8.15 -1.29
CA ARG A 57 9.82 -9.48 -1.21
C ARG A 57 8.55 -9.59 -2.04
N ILE A 58 7.75 -8.51 -2.11
CA ILE A 58 6.58 -8.44 -2.99
C ILE A 58 7.01 -8.56 -4.45
N GLU A 59 7.98 -7.77 -4.91
CA GLU A 59 8.47 -7.84 -6.29
C GLU A 59 9.03 -9.22 -6.65
N GLU A 60 9.79 -9.84 -5.75
CA GLU A 60 10.30 -11.21 -5.93
C GLU A 60 9.17 -12.20 -6.14
N ILE A 61 8.13 -12.18 -5.29
CA ILE A 61 6.98 -13.07 -5.42
C ILE A 61 6.30 -12.86 -6.77
N TYR A 62 6.02 -11.61 -7.15
CA TYR A 62 5.40 -11.32 -8.45
C TYR A 62 6.26 -11.80 -9.63
N LYS A 63 7.58 -11.63 -9.52
CA LYS A 63 8.55 -12.12 -10.52
C LYS A 63 8.60 -13.65 -10.58
N GLU A 64 8.51 -14.35 -9.45
CA GLU A 64 8.43 -15.82 -9.39
C GLU A 64 7.22 -16.35 -10.19
N TYR A 65 6.10 -15.60 -10.19
CA TYR A 65 4.90 -15.92 -10.98
C TYR A 65 4.88 -15.30 -12.39
N ASN A 66 5.96 -14.62 -12.80
CA ASN A 66 6.09 -13.93 -14.08
C ASN A 66 4.94 -12.91 -14.34
N GLN A 67 4.51 -12.22 -13.27
CA GLN A 67 3.47 -11.21 -13.29
C GLN A 67 4.02 -9.84 -12.86
N PRO A 68 3.50 -8.72 -13.41
CA PRO A 68 3.82 -7.40 -12.89
C PRO A 68 3.17 -7.20 -11.51
N VAL A 69 3.77 -6.39 -10.64
CA VAL A 69 3.15 -6.03 -9.36
C VAL A 69 1.84 -5.30 -9.61
N THR A 70 0.74 -5.86 -9.08
CA THR A 70 -0.61 -5.33 -9.31
C THR A 70 -1.29 -4.78 -8.06
N ILE A 71 -0.78 -5.10 -6.86
CA ILE A 71 -1.31 -4.52 -5.62
C ILE A 71 -1.16 -3.00 -5.64
N ARG A 72 -2.12 -2.29 -5.04
CA ARG A 72 -2.05 -0.84 -4.85
C ARG A 72 -1.98 -0.52 -3.37
N VAL A 73 -0.95 0.21 -2.96
CA VAL A 73 -0.80 0.63 -1.56
C VAL A 73 -1.74 1.79 -1.27
N VAL A 74 -2.45 1.67 -0.16
CA VAL A 74 -3.46 2.63 0.29
C VAL A 74 -2.86 3.55 1.35
N GLN A 75 -2.29 2.94 2.38
CA GLN A 75 -1.79 3.63 3.56
C GLN A 75 -0.81 2.72 4.27
N VAL A 76 0.24 3.29 4.83
CA VAL A 76 1.14 2.60 5.74
C VAL A 76 1.17 3.39 7.03
N LYS A 77 0.76 2.78 8.15
CA LYS A 77 0.75 3.48 9.44
C LYS A 77 1.15 2.58 10.59
N SER A 78 1.65 3.19 11.65
CA SER A 78 1.89 2.50 12.91
C SER A 78 0.70 2.67 13.85
N LYS A 79 0.23 1.57 14.46
CA LYS A 79 -0.79 1.60 15.51
C LYS A 79 -0.40 0.62 16.61
N PHE A 80 -0.33 1.07 17.86
CA PHE A 80 0.08 0.23 19.01
C PHE A 80 1.40 -0.52 18.78
N VAL A 81 2.42 0.17 18.25
CA VAL A 81 3.75 -0.41 17.91
C VAL A 81 3.71 -1.44 16.76
N GLN A 82 2.54 -1.62 16.11
CA GLN A 82 2.40 -2.50 14.96
C GLN A 82 2.42 -1.68 13.68
N LEU A 83 3.17 -2.17 12.69
CA LEU A 83 3.13 -1.65 11.34
C LEU A 83 1.93 -2.26 10.61
N ARG A 84 1.15 -1.41 9.93
CA ARG A 84 0.03 -1.83 9.09
C ARG A 84 0.25 -1.35 7.68
N PHE A 85 0.27 -2.29 6.75
CA PHE A 85 0.43 -2.02 5.33
C PHE A 85 -0.90 -2.30 4.64
N TYR A 86 -1.65 -1.23 4.36
CA TYR A 86 -2.96 -1.30 3.73
C TYR A 86 -2.80 -1.32 2.22
N PHE A 87 -3.45 -2.28 1.55
CA PHE A 87 -3.41 -2.39 0.10
C PHE A 87 -4.76 -2.87 -0.47
N VAL A 88 -4.95 -2.67 -1.76
CA VAL A 88 -6.08 -3.22 -2.52
C VAL A 88 -5.57 -4.03 -3.70
N LEU A 89 -6.36 -5.02 -4.10
CA LEU A 89 -6.13 -5.80 -5.31
C LEU A 89 -6.86 -5.14 -6.49
N PRO A 90 -6.31 -5.25 -7.72
CA PRO A 90 -7.00 -4.76 -8.91
C PRO A 90 -8.37 -5.44 -9.04
N GLY A 91 -9.40 -4.66 -9.37
CA GLY A 91 -10.78 -5.15 -9.47
C GLY A 91 -11.51 -5.34 -8.13
N LYS A 92 -10.84 -5.15 -6.98
CA LYS A 92 -11.45 -5.23 -5.64
C LYS A 92 -11.20 -3.95 -4.84
N GLU A 93 -11.57 -2.80 -5.41
CA GLU A 93 -11.31 -1.47 -4.83
C GLU A 93 -12.03 -1.22 -3.49
N LEU A 94 -13.10 -1.98 -3.21
CA LEU A 94 -13.80 -1.94 -1.92
C LEU A 94 -13.18 -2.86 -0.86
N GLY A 95 -12.24 -3.73 -1.23
CA GLY A 95 -11.65 -4.75 -0.37
C GLY A 95 -10.27 -4.36 0.14
N ILE A 96 -10.19 -3.41 1.09
CA ILE A 96 -8.92 -3.04 1.72
C ILE A 96 -8.38 -4.23 2.54
N GLN A 97 -7.17 -4.66 2.19
CA GLN A 97 -6.37 -5.71 2.84
C GLN A 97 -5.31 -5.09 3.74
N VAL A 98 -4.82 -5.86 4.72
CA VAL A 98 -3.76 -5.43 5.65
C VAL A 98 -2.74 -6.54 5.87
N PHE A 99 -1.46 -6.22 5.69
CA PHE A 99 -0.40 -6.97 6.35
C PHE A 99 -0.21 -6.43 7.77
N ASP A 100 -0.32 -7.32 8.76
CA ASP A 100 0.07 -7.05 10.14
C ASP A 100 1.26 -7.92 10.54
N PHE A 101 2.14 -7.37 11.37
CA PHE A 101 3.44 -7.98 11.69
C PHE A 101 3.38 -8.94 12.91
N MET A 102 2.18 -9.27 13.40
CA MET A 102 1.97 -10.12 14.59
C MET A 102 1.55 -11.56 14.21
N GLY A 103 1.72 -11.95 12.95
CA GLY A 103 1.40 -13.30 12.48
C GLY A 103 -0.08 -13.54 12.18
N ALA A 104 -0.90 -12.49 12.14
CA ALA A 104 -2.32 -12.56 11.83
C ALA A 104 -2.63 -11.74 10.57
N GLY A 105 -1.97 -12.06 9.45
CA GLY A 105 -2.29 -11.44 8.16
C GLY A 105 -3.80 -11.54 7.90
N SER A 106 -4.51 -10.42 8.01
CA SER A 106 -5.96 -10.41 7.85
C SER A 106 -6.27 -10.14 6.38
N ILE A 107 -6.49 -11.20 5.62
CA ILE A 107 -7.03 -11.10 4.26
C ILE A 107 -8.56 -11.11 4.39
N ARG A 108 -9.19 -9.97 4.08
CA ARG A 108 -10.65 -9.83 4.00
C ARG A 108 -11.09 -9.98 2.55
N MET A 109 -11.39 -11.19 2.13
CA MET A 109 -12.02 -11.40 0.82
C MET A 109 -13.50 -11.05 0.92
N PHE A 110 -13.93 -10.01 0.22
CA PHE A 110 -15.35 -9.77 0.00
C PHE A 110 -15.76 -10.51 -1.26
N PRO A 111 -16.90 -11.22 -1.26
CA PRO A 111 -17.47 -11.75 -2.50
C PRO A 111 -17.71 -10.59 -3.46
N ASP A 112 -17.44 -10.80 -4.74
CA ASP A 112 -17.82 -9.83 -5.77
C ASP A 112 -19.36 -9.74 -5.71
N GLY A 113 -19.88 -8.54 -5.43
CA GLY A 113 -21.31 -8.34 -5.22
C GLY A 113 -22.11 -8.78 -6.46
N GLU A 114 -23.17 -9.57 -6.23
CA GLU A 114 -24.25 -9.76 -7.20
C GLU A 114 -24.99 -8.44 -7.49
#